data_AF-A0A950LY44-F1
#
_entry.id   AF-A0A950LY44-F1
#
_cell.length_a   1.000
_cell.length_b   1.000
_cell.length_c   1.000
_cell.angle_alpha   90.00
_cell.angle_beta   90.00
_cell.angle_gamma   90.00
#
_symmetry.space_group_name_H-M   'P 1'
#
loop_
_entity.id
_entity.type
_entity.pdbx_description
1 polymer ?
#
loop_
_entity_poly.entity_id
_entity_poly.type
_entity_poly.pdbx_seq_one_letter_code
_entity_poly.pdbx_strand_id
1 'polypeptide(L)'
;MGEPLAPLDREPVSVHAPFTCYPGGGYRHESFEERRAVLLAALDGIALGAYDERIVRWLAGWDVSVVAAIVSLLWRVRHTAAHRGWGEPR
;
A
#
# COMPACT_ATOMS: atom_id res chain seq x y z
N MET A 1 13.78 4.35 -17.94
CA MET A 1 14.24 4.93 -16.66
C MET A 1 13.00 5.43 -15.95
N GLY A 2 12.41 4.61 -15.09
CA GLY A 2 11.18 4.97 -14.37
C GLY A 2 11.53 5.81 -13.15
N GLU A 3 10.79 6.90 -12.94
CA GLU A 3 10.96 7.75 -11.76
C GLU A 3 10.79 6.93 -10.46
N PRO A 4 11.57 7.24 -9.42
CA PRO A 4 11.40 6.61 -8.11
C PRO A 4 10.03 6.99 -7.55
N LEU A 5 9.24 5.98 -7.18
CA LEU A 5 7.94 6.14 -6.53
C LEU A 5 8.14 6.96 -5.25
N ALA A 6 7.61 8.18 -5.22
CA ALA A 6 7.71 9.06 -4.07
C ALA A 6 7.02 8.46 -2.83
N PRO A 7 7.44 8.83 -1.61
CA PRO A 7 6.82 8.38 -0.36
C PRO A 7 5.32 8.72 -0.30
N LEU A 8 4.54 7.91 0.41
CA LEU A 8 3.09 8.06 0.60
C LEU A 8 2.73 9.19 1.59
N ASP A 9 3.19 10.41 1.33
CA ASP A 9 3.03 11.58 2.21
C ASP A 9 1.61 12.22 2.18
N ARG A 10 0.64 11.62 1.46
CA ARG A 10 -0.74 12.12 1.34
C ARG A 10 -1.79 11.03 1.50
N GLU A 11 -2.95 11.41 2.06
CA GLU A 11 -4.12 10.54 2.17
C GLU A 11 -4.58 10.05 0.80
N PRO A 12 -4.70 8.72 0.60
CA PRO A 12 -5.31 8.20 -0.60
C PRO A 12 -6.81 8.47 -0.53
N VAL A 13 -7.22 9.64 -1.05
CA VAL A 13 -8.63 10.05 -1.25
C VAL A 13 -9.31 9.20 -2.34
N SER A 14 -8.61 8.18 -2.85
CA SER A 14 -9.02 7.27 -3.90
C SER A 14 -8.48 5.88 -3.58
N VAL A 15 -9.32 4.85 -3.66
CA VAL A 15 -8.96 3.42 -3.49
C VAL A 15 -8.23 2.90 -4.74
N HIS A 16 -7.47 3.76 -5.38
CA HIS A 16 -6.67 3.45 -6.54
C HIS A 16 -5.21 3.63 -6.13
N ALA A 17 -4.47 2.53 -6.10
CA ALA A 17 -3.02 2.59 -6.30
C ALA A 17 -2.77 3.15 -7.73
N PRO A 18 -1.55 3.29 -8.27
CA PRO A 18 -1.31 3.88 -9.60
C PRO A 18 -1.90 3.12 -10.83
N PHE A 19 -3.15 2.64 -10.77
CA PHE A 19 -3.80 1.68 -11.66
C PHE A 19 -5.34 1.71 -11.39
N THR A 20 -6.30 1.91 -12.29
CA THR A 20 -6.38 2.16 -13.73
C THR A 20 -7.68 2.92 -13.95
N CYS A 21 -7.59 4.20 -14.31
CA CYS A 21 -8.41 4.88 -15.32
C CYS A 21 -7.94 6.33 -15.33
N TYR A 22 -7.01 6.67 -16.23
CA TYR A 22 -6.98 8.05 -16.68
C TYR A 22 -8.28 8.27 -17.44
N PRO A 23 -9.02 9.37 -17.22
CA PRO A 23 -10.04 9.78 -18.17
C PRO A 23 -9.36 9.91 -19.55
N GLY A 24 -9.52 8.90 -20.42
CA GLY A 24 -8.87 8.81 -21.74
C GLY A 24 -7.60 7.94 -21.87
N GLY A 25 -7.17 7.19 -20.84
CA GLY A 25 -6.00 6.30 -20.93
C GLY A 25 -6.33 4.82 -21.13
N GLY A 26 -5.45 4.10 -21.83
CA GLY A 26 -5.62 2.67 -22.14
C GLY A 26 -5.62 1.75 -20.91
N TYR A 27 -6.29 0.60 -21.03
CA TYR A 27 -6.33 -0.44 -19.99
C TYR A 27 -4.92 -1.00 -19.76
N ARG A 28 -4.43 -0.96 -18.52
CA ARG A 28 -3.13 -1.51 -18.12
C ARG A 28 -3.35 -2.65 -17.11
N HIS A 29 -2.85 -3.84 -17.44
CA HIS A 29 -2.80 -4.93 -16.47
C HIS A 29 -1.72 -4.67 -15.41
N GLU A 30 -2.12 -4.70 -14.14
CA GLU A 30 -1.19 -4.69 -13.02
C GLU A 30 -0.52 -6.03 -12.81
N SER A 31 0.79 -5.99 -12.64
CA SER A 31 1.59 -7.16 -12.32
C SER A 31 1.53 -7.51 -10.83
N PHE A 32 1.85 -8.77 -10.54
CA PHE A 32 2.06 -9.25 -9.17
C PHE A 32 3.11 -8.41 -8.41
N GLU A 33 4.22 -8.05 -9.08
CA GLU A 33 5.29 -7.27 -8.46
C GLU A 33 4.86 -5.84 -8.11
N GLU A 34 3.98 -5.23 -8.91
CA GLU A 34 3.41 -3.92 -8.59
C GLU A 34 2.54 -3.97 -7.33
N ARG A 35 1.66 -4.98 -7.23
CA ARG A 35 0.85 -5.18 -6.01
C ARG A 35 1.72 -5.46 -4.78
N ARG A 36 2.75 -6.29 -4.94
CA ARG A 36 3.73 -6.57 -3.89
C ARG A 36 4.48 -5.31 -3.45
N ALA A 37 4.92 -4.49 -4.40
CA ALA A 37 5.66 -3.26 -4.11
C ALA A 37 4.81 -2.27 -3.30
N VAL A 38 3.52 -2.10 -3.64
CA VAL A 38 2.63 -1.20 -2.89
C VAL A 38 2.35 -1.72 -1.48
N LEU A 39 2.19 -3.03 -1.29
CA LEU A 39 2.07 -3.64 0.05
C LEU A 39 3.33 -3.40 0.90
N LEU A 40 4.52 -3.58 0.32
CA LEU A 40 5.78 -3.32 1.01
C LEU A 40 5.96 -1.85 1.35
N ALA A 41 5.59 -0.94 0.44
CA ALA A 41 5.64 0.50 0.71
C ALA A 41 4.72 0.91 1.87
N ALA A 42 3.54 0.30 1.99
CA ALA A 42 2.63 0.55 3.12
C ALA A 42 3.19 0.06 4.47
N LEU A 43 4.08 -0.93 4.44
CA LEU A 43 4.74 -1.54 5.59
C LEU A 43 6.13 -0.96 5.86
N ASP A 44 6.54 0.09 5.13
CA ASP A 44 7.88 0.67 5.25
C ASP A 44 8.18 1.12 6.69
N GLY A 45 9.39 0.81 7.16
CA GLY A 45 9.82 1.03 8.54
C GLY A 45 9.33 -0.02 9.56
N ILE A 46 8.60 -1.06 9.14
CA ILE A 46 8.27 -2.22 9.99
C ILE A 46 9.25 -3.35 9.68
N ALA A 47 9.89 -3.90 10.72
CA ALA A 47 10.71 -5.09 10.57
C ALA A 47 9.82 -6.31 10.28
N LEU A 48 9.93 -6.88 9.07
CA LEU A 48 9.16 -8.04 8.65
C LEU A 48 9.93 -9.32 8.95
N GLY A 49 9.25 -10.30 9.54
CA GLY A 49 9.75 -11.67 9.67
C GLY A 49 9.45 -12.51 8.42
N ALA A 50 10.04 -13.70 8.36
CA ALA A 50 9.85 -14.63 7.23
C ALA A 50 8.37 -15.00 6.98
N TYR A 51 7.55 -15.04 8.04
CA TYR A 51 6.12 -15.28 7.89
C TYR A 51 5.39 -14.06 7.31
N ASP A 52 5.75 -12.85 7.71
CA ASP A 52 5.16 -11.62 7.19
C ASP A 52 5.47 -11.45 5.71
N GLU A 53 6.71 -11.74 5.30
CA GLU A 53 7.10 -11.77 3.89
C GLU A 53 6.29 -12.79 3.08
N ARG A 54 6.02 -13.97 3.66
CA ARG A 54 5.16 -14.98 3.04
C ARG A 54 3.73 -14.48 2.89
N ILE A 55 3.19 -13.79 3.89
CA ILE A 55 1.85 -13.19 3.84
C ILE A 55 1.79 -12.07 2.81
N VAL A 56 2.76 -11.17 2.76
CA VAL A 56 2.83 -10.11 1.74
C VAL A 56 2.87 -10.70 0.33
N ARG A 57 3.66 -11.75 0.11
CA ARG A 57 3.70 -12.47 -1.15
C ARG A 57 2.36 -13.11 -1.50
N TRP A 58 1.70 -13.73 -0.53
CA TRP A 58 0.38 -14.32 -0.72
C TRP A 58 -0.67 -13.25 -1.06
N LEU A 59 -0.69 -12.12 -0.34
CA LEU A 59 -1.58 -10.99 -0.58
C LEU A 59 -1.39 -10.37 -1.97
N ALA A 60 -0.17 -10.30 -2.48
CA ALA A 60 0.09 -9.79 -3.83
C ALA A 60 -0.53 -10.65 -4.95
N GLY A 61 -0.91 -11.90 -4.64
CA GLY A 61 -1.65 -12.78 -5.54
C GLY A 61 -3.15 -12.48 -5.64
N TRP A 62 -3.69 -11.64 -4.75
CA TRP A 62 -5.10 -11.25 -4.76
C TRP A 62 -5.40 -10.13 -5.75
N ASP A 63 -6.69 -9.92 -6.01
CA ASP A 63 -7.18 -8.82 -6.84
C ASP A 63 -6.73 -7.45 -6.33
N VAL A 64 -6.59 -6.54 -7.28
CA VAL A 64 -6.17 -5.14 -7.07
C VAL A 64 -7.05 -4.45 -6.03
N SER A 65 -8.36 -4.67 -6.06
CA SER A 65 -9.31 -4.06 -5.12
C SER A 65 -9.03 -4.47 -3.67
N VAL A 66 -8.66 -5.72 -3.45
CA VAL A 66 -8.30 -6.25 -2.12
C VAL A 66 -6.99 -5.65 -1.65
N VAL A 67 -5.97 -5.64 -2.52
CA VAL A 67 -4.66 -5.06 -2.20
C VAL A 67 -4.78 -3.57 -1.87
N ALA A 68 -5.53 -2.81 -2.68
CA ALA A 68 -5.77 -1.39 -2.47
C ALA A 68 -6.51 -1.11 -1.16
N ALA A 69 -7.50 -1.91 -0.81
CA ALA A 69 -8.23 -1.78 0.45
C ALA A 69 -7.30 -2.00 1.67
N ILE A 70 -6.45 -3.03 1.64
CA ILE A 70 -5.48 -3.33 2.70
C ILE A 70 -4.48 -2.19 2.85
N VAL A 71 -3.88 -1.73 1.74
CA VAL A 71 -2.92 -0.63 1.73
C VAL A 71 -3.55 0.65 2.30
N SER A 72 -4.78 0.96 1.90
CA SER A 72 -5.53 2.11 2.42
C SER A 72 -5.74 2.04 3.94
N LEU A 73 -6.06 0.86 4.47
CA LEU A 73 -6.22 0.65 5.91
C LEU A 73 -4.89 0.83 6.66
N LEU A 74 -3.80 0.23 6.18
CA LEU A 74 -2.47 0.36 6.78
C LEU A 74 -2.01 1.83 6.79
N TRP A 75 -2.22 2.55 5.69
CA TRP A 75 -1.90 3.98 5.61
C TRP A 75 -2.67 4.79 6.67
N ARG A 76 -3.99 4.57 6.81
CA ARG A 76 -4.81 5.29 7.81
C ARG A 76 -4.40 4.97 9.25
N VAL A 77 -4.04 3.72 9.53
CA VAL A 77 -3.53 3.32 10.86
C VAL A 77 -2.25 4.09 11.18
N ARG A 78 -1.30 4.18 10.23
CA ARG A 78 -0.05 4.92 10.42
C ARG A 78 -0.29 6.40 10.70
N HIS A 79 -1.14 7.04 9.89
CA HIS A 79 -1.47 8.45 10.10
C HIS A 79 -2.17 8.68 11.45
N THR A 80 -3.09 7.80 11.84
CA THR A 80 -3.76 7.90 13.15
C THR A 80 -2.78 7.71 14.30
N ALA A 81 -1.83 6.79 14.20
CA ALA A 81 -0.80 6.57 15.22
C ALA A 81 0.14 7.79 15.36
N ALA A 82 0.52 8.43 14.24
CA ALA A 82 1.30 9.65 14.24
C ALA A 82 0.56 10.82 14.92
N HIS A 83 -0.77 10.90 14.76
CA HIS A 83 -1.59 11.94 15.40
C HIS A 83 -1.91 11.67 16.87
N ARG A 84 -1.80 10.42 17.34
CA ARG A 84 -2.22 10.03 18.71
C ARG A 84 -1.10 9.97 19.73
N GLY A 85 0.16 10.24 19.37
CA GLY A 85 1.28 10.19 20.32
C GLY A 85 1.24 8.92 21.18
N TRP A 86 1.48 7.77 20.57
CA TRP A 86 1.37 6.47 21.25
C TRP A 86 2.22 6.43 22.52
N GLY A 87 1.61 6.70 23.69
CA GLY A 87 2.35 6.99 24.92
C GLY A 87 1.53 7.36 26.17
N GLU A 88 0.23 7.09 26.26
CA GLU A 88 -0.46 7.11 27.57
C GLU A 88 -1.40 5.91 27.75
N PRO A 89 -1.26 5.13 28.85
CA PRO A 89 -2.22 4.10 29.22
C PRO A 89 -3.47 4.74 29.84
N ARG A 90 -4.64 4.13 29.57
CA ARG A 90 -5.88 4.43 30.29
C ARG A 90 -5.87 3.87 31.70
#